data_AF-A0A3Q3AB48-F1
#
_entry.id   AF-A0A3Q3AB48-F1
#
_cell.length_a   1.000
_cell.length_b   1.000
_cell.length_c   1.000
_cell.angle_alpha   90.00
_cell.angle_beta   90.00
_cell.angle_gamma   90.00
#
_symmetry.space_group_name_H-M   'P 1'
#
loop_
_entity.id
_entity.type
_entity.pdbx_description
1 polymer ?
#
loop_
_entity_poly.entity_id
_entity_poly.type
_entity_poly.pdbx_seq_one_letter_code
_entity_poly.pdbx_strand_id
1 'polypeptide(L)'
;MSSFDMFVLRRDLRWMFPLLFLGGVLSNMCKVKFEQQHICAVRGSSVVILCSFYNSDRKTLNRFSWGHVKPNQTKARLISGSKFRKVVEQFEFVGDGDQNCSLKIQQVEPKYAGKYFLRVANSKTRCINRSLMLIVVDLKILLFSSNEDGTIKEGDSVTLSCTNSCDGDNPSSVFTWFKNGEPINEGKVLDFRNISFANSGNYSCSLKTQRGTTSGIRRV
;
A
#
# COMPACT_ATOMS: atom_id res chain seq x y z
N MET A 1 -95.80 -4.09 2.16
CA MET A 1 -95.18 -3.29 1.08
C MET A 1 -93.91 -2.66 1.66
N SER A 2 -92.77 -2.78 0.95
CA SER A 2 -91.38 -2.34 1.25
C SER A 2 -90.76 -2.89 2.55
N SER A 3 -89.92 -3.94 2.49
CA SER A 3 -88.47 -3.94 2.19
C SER A 3 -87.63 -3.24 3.26
N PHE A 4 -86.83 -4.00 4.01
CA PHE A 4 -85.50 -3.63 4.50
C PHE A 4 -84.71 -4.91 4.84
N ASP A 5 -83.71 -5.20 4.01
CA ASP A 5 -82.67 -6.20 4.22
C ASP A 5 -81.78 -5.78 5.40
N MET A 6 -81.44 -6.73 6.27
CA MET A 6 -80.45 -6.55 7.34
C MET A 6 -79.50 -7.75 7.31
N PHE A 7 -78.34 -7.59 6.67
CA PHE A 7 -77.21 -8.50 6.82
C PHE A 7 -75.91 -7.73 7.11
N VAL A 8 -75.50 -7.86 8.38
CA VAL A 8 -74.12 -8.08 8.86
C VAL A 8 -73.02 -7.17 8.26
N LEU A 9 -72.75 -6.05 8.93
CA LEU A 9 -71.43 -5.40 8.85
C LEU A 9 -70.45 -6.12 9.81
N ARG A 10 -69.57 -6.91 9.20
CA ARG A 10 -68.41 -7.56 9.82
C ARG A 10 -67.48 -6.47 10.37
N ARG A 11 -67.18 -6.52 11.67
CA ARG A 11 -66.17 -5.65 12.32
C ARG A 11 -64.77 -6.03 11.81
N ASP A 12 -64.23 -5.27 10.88
CA ASP A 12 -62.80 -5.31 10.56
C ASP A 12 -62.00 -4.63 11.68
N LEU A 13 -61.52 -5.44 12.63
CA LEU A 13 -60.55 -5.02 13.64
C LEU A 13 -59.17 -4.93 12.96
N ARG A 14 -58.88 -3.78 12.34
CA ARG A 14 -57.54 -3.49 11.81
C ARG A 14 -56.62 -3.15 12.97
N TRP A 15 -55.92 -4.17 13.49
CA TRP A 15 -54.88 -4.01 14.50
C TRP A 15 -53.77 -3.09 13.94
N MET A 16 -53.79 -1.81 14.28
CA MET A 16 -52.60 -0.97 14.19
C MET A 16 -51.67 -1.42 15.30
N PHE A 17 -50.74 -2.33 14.98
CA PHE A 17 -49.55 -2.50 15.82
C PHE A 17 -48.84 -1.14 15.86
N PRO A 18 -48.72 -0.49 17.02
CA PRO A 18 -47.86 0.67 17.10
C PRO A 18 -46.45 0.18 16.78
N LEU A 19 -45.90 0.66 15.66
CA LEU A 19 -44.48 0.52 15.38
C LEU A 19 -43.77 1.25 16.52
N LEU A 20 -43.39 0.49 17.55
CA LEU A 20 -42.38 0.89 18.50
C LEU A 20 -41.12 1.08 17.67
N PHE A 21 -40.91 2.31 17.20
CA PHE A 21 -39.59 2.77 16.81
C PHE A 21 -38.77 2.67 18.08
N LEU A 22 -38.13 1.51 18.28
CA LEU A 22 -36.93 1.42 19.09
C LEU A 22 -36.00 2.46 18.49
N GLY A 23 -35.98 3.65 19.09
CA GLY A 23 -35.09 4.72 18.72
C GLY A 23 -33.70 4.09 18.71
N GLY A 24 -33.15 3.90 17.51
CA GLY A 24 -31.86 3.28 17.34
C GLY A 24 -30.90 4.09 18.19
N VAL A 25 -30.34 3.45 19.22
CA VAL A 25 -29.24 4.03 19.98
C VAL A 25 -28.21 4.44 18.92
N LEU A 26 -27.97 5.75 18.78
CA LEU A 26 -26.92 6.28 17.92
C LEU A 26 -25.60 5.74 18.47
N SER A 27 -25.22 4.55 18.05
CA SER A 27 -24.00 3.91 18.49
C SER A 27 -22.85 4.73 17.91
N ASN A 28 -22.04 5.32 18.78
CA ASN A 28 -20.84 6.02 18.36
C ASN A 28 -19.93 5.03 17.62
N MET A 29 -19.79 5.21 16.31
CA MET A 29 -19.07 4.30 15.42
C MET A 29 -17.92 5.04 14.74
N CYS A 30 -16.75 4.40 14.78
CA CYS A 30 -15.58 4.85 14.03
C CYS A 30 -15.08 3.73 13.10
N LYS A 31 -14.64 4.09 11.90
CA LYS A 31 -14.18 3.14 10.88
C LYS A 31 -12.92 3.67 10.21
N VAL A 32 -11.88 2.83 10.15
CA VAL A 32 -10.66 3.11 9.40
C VAL A 32 -10.70 2.35 8.06
N LYS A 33 -10.31 3.04 6.99
CA LYS A 33 -10.21 2.49 5.64
C LYS A 33 -8.81 2.76 5.08
N PHE A 34 -8.24 1.72 4.49
CA PHE A 34 -7.05 1.82 3.65
C PHE A 34 -7.47 1.47 2.22
N GLU A 35 -6.96 2.20 1.23
CA GLU A 35 -7.25 1.89 -0.17
C GLU A 35 -6.72 0.52 -0.58
N GLN A 36 -5.54 0.15 -0.05
CA GLN A 36 -4.90 -1.13 -0.30
C GLN A 36 -4.58 -1.84 1.02
N GLN A 37 -4.89 -3.14 1.09
CA GLN A 37 -4.56 -3.98 2.25
C GLN A 37 -3.18 -4.63 2.14
N HIS A 38 -2.65 -4.73 0.92
CA HIS A 38 -1.32 -5.24 0.62
C HIS A 38 -0.63 -4.21 -0.26
N ILE A 39 0.44 -3.62 0.26
CA ILE A 39 1.26 -2.64 -0.44
C ILE A 39 2.63 -3.28 -0.65
N CYS A 40 3.17 -3.16 -1.86
CA CYS A 40 4.52 -3.60 -2.18
C CYS A 40 5.35 -2.38 -2.58
N ALA A 41 6.56 -2.28 -2.04
CA ALA A 41 7.49 -1.20 -2.35
C ALA A 41 8.89 -1.74 -2.63
N VAL A 42 9.56 -1.16 -3.62
CA VAL A 42 10.97 -1.43 -3.88
C VAL A 42 11.84 -0.70 -2.86
N ARG A 43 12.89 -1.35 -2.36
CA ARG A 43 13.83 -0.75 -1.41
C ARG A 43 14.39 0.57 -1.96
N GLY A 44 14.38 1.59 -1.12
CA GLY A 44 14.83 2.94 -1.44
C GLY A 44 13.79 3.82 -2.15
N SER A 45 12.65 3.27 -2.55
CA SER A 45 11.53 4.05 -3.09
C SER A 45 10.78 4.81 -1.97
N SER A 46 9.85 5.68 -2.36
CA SER A 46 8.87 6.29 -1.45
C SER A 46 7.48 5.77 -1.74
N VAL A 47 6.72 5.45 -0.69
CA VAL A 47 5.34 4.96 -0.80
C VAL A 47 4.39 5.81 0.03
N VAL A 48 3.20 6.09 -0.51
CA VAL A 48 2.12 6.77 0.21
C VAL A 48 1.04 5.75 0.53
N ILE A 49 0.78 5.58 1.82
CA ILE A 49 -0.30 4.76 2.34
C ILE A 49 -1.53 5.65 2.48
N LEU A 50 -2.46 5.48 1.55
CA LEU A 50 -3.71 6.24 1.53
C LEU A 50 -4.69 5.69 2.58
N CYS A 51 -5.11 6.60 3.45
CA CYS A 51 -5.88 6.28 4.64
C CYS A 51 -7.00 7.30 4.83
N SER A 52 -8.21 6.80 5.07
CA SER A 52 -9.32 7.61 5.55
C SER A 52 -9.93 7.01 6.81
N PHE A 53 -10.45 7.85 7.69
CA PHE A 53 -11.21 7.42 8.85
C PHE A 53 -12.49 8.22 8.99
N TYR A 54 -13.55 7.54 9.40
CA TYR A 54 -14.84 8.14 9.69
C TYR A 54 -15.12 8.03 11.18
N ASN A 55 -15.58 9.11 11.79
CA ASN A 55 -15.99 9.15 13.19
C ASN A 55 -17.36 9.83 13.28
N SER A 56 -18.34 9.14 13.85
CA SER A 56 -19.69 9.68 14.05
C SER A 56 -19.73 10.81 15.09
N ASP A 57 -18.77 10.86 16.01
CA ASP A 57 -18.65 11.90 17.03
C ASP A 57 -17.69 13.00 16.59
N ARG A 58 -18.18 13.93 15.76
CA ARG A 58 -17.42 15.08 15.23
C ARG A 58 -17.06 16.14 16.28
N LYS A 59 -17.59 16.05 17.50
CA LYS A 59 -17.30 17.01 18.58
C LYS A 59 -15.97 16.71 19.29
N THR A 60 -15.45 15.50 19.13
CA THR A 60 -14.15 15.11 19.69
C THR A 60 -13.03 15.43 18.71
N LEU A 61 -11.95 16.03 19.23
CA LEU A 61 -10.75 16.25 18.44
C LEU A 61 -10.20 14.89 17.98
N ASN A 62 -10.23 14.64 16.68
CA ASN A 62 -9.80 13.37 16.10
C ASN A 62 -8.31 13.15 16.38
N ARG A 63 -8.01 12.32 17.39
CA ARG A 63 -6.65 11.91 17.71
C ARG A 63 -6.44 10.52 17.16
N PHE A 64 -5.47 10.38 16.29
CA PHE A 64 -5.01 9.08 15.82
C PHE A 64 -3.50 8.95 15.93
N SER A 65 -3.07 7.70 15.96
CA SER A 65 -1.67 7.30 15.93
C SER A 65 -1.50 6.09 15.02
N TRP A 66 -0.49 6.15 14.16
CA TRP A 66 -0.04 5.03 13.35
C TRP A 66 0.76 4.05 14.19
N GLY A 67 0.41 2.77 14.10
CA GLY A 67 1.12 1.65 14.67
C GLY A 67 1.78 0.79 13.60
N HIS A 68 2.99 0.32 13.88
CA HIS A 68 3.74 -0.63 13.06
C HIS A 68 4.12 -1.86 13.86
N VAL A 69 3.94 -3.04 13.26
CA VAL A 69 4.37 -4.34 13.79
C VAL A 69 5.26 -4.99 12.74
N LYS A 70 6.49 -5.31 13.12
CA LYS A 70 7.42 -6.03 12.23
C LYS A 70 6.91 -7.47 12.01
N PRO A 71 7.27 -8.14 10.88
CA PRO A 71 6.77 -9.47 10.55
C PRO A 71 6.98 -10.52 11.65
N ASN A 72 8.11 -10.44 12.37
CA ASN A 72 8.52 -11.37 13.42
C ASN A 72 8.30 -10.82 14.83
N GLN A 73 7.37 -9.87 15.00
CA GLN A 73 7.07 -9.26 16.29
C GLN A 73 5.56 -9.23 16.53
N THR A 74 5.17 -9.26 17.81
CA THR A 74 3.77 -9.08 18.24
C THR A 74 3.53 -7.70 18.85
N LYS A 75 4.59 -7.03 19.32
CA LYS A 75 4.52 -5.71 19.94
C LYS A 75 4.51 -4.60 18.87
N ALA A 76 3.43 -3.82 18.87
CA ALA A 76 3.33 -2.63 18.03
C ALA A 76 4.15 -1.47 18.57
N ARG A 77 4.72 -0.68 17.65
CA ARG A 77 5.38 0.61 17.93
C ARG A 77 4.59 1.74 17.31
N LEU A 78 4.49 2.86 18.03
CA LEU A 78 3.90 4.08 17.49
C LEU A 78 4.96 4.77 16.62
N ILE A 79 4.60 5.11 15.38
CA ILE A 79 5.53 5.66 14.38
C ILE A 79 5.23 7.12 14.02
N SER A 80 3.95 7.51 14.02
CA SER A 80 3.50 8.86 13.68
C SER A 80 2.06 9.09 14.20
N GLY A 81 1.58 10.33 14.22
CA GLY A 81 0.19 10.63 14.57
C GLY A 81 -0.12 12.13 14.64
N SER A 82 -1.40 12.45 14.69
CA SER A 82 -1.96 13.82 14.70
C SER A 82 -1.40 14.81 15.74
N LYS A 83 -0.88 14.33 16.88
CA LYS A 83 -0.45 15.17 18.02
C LYS A 83 0.97 14.93 18.50
N PHE A 84 1.68 13.97 17.94
CA PHE A 84 3.03 13.64 18.36
C PHE A 84 4.02 14.12 17.31
N ARG A 85 5.07 14.79 17.78
CA ARG A 85 6.24 15.12 16.95
C ARG A 85 6.74 13.84 16.32
N LYS A 86 7.04 13.89 15.02
CA LYS A 86 7.62 12.81 14.22
C LYS A 86 8.63 12.01 15.06
N VAL A 87 8.28 10.78 15.43
CA VAL A 87 9.16 9.94 16.26
C VAL A 87 10.33 9.41 15.41
N VAL A 88 10.11 9.37 14.09
CA VAL A 88 10.97 8.69 13.14
C VAL A 88 10.93 9.40 11.79
N GLU A 89 12.08 9.89 11.30
CA GLU A 89 12.19 10.82 10.17
C GLU A 89 11.73 10.28 8.81
N GLN A 90 11.76 8.97 8.59
CA GLN A 90 11.27 8.38 7.34
C GLN A 90 9.73 8.35 7.22
N PHE A 91 8.99 8.57 8.32
CA PHE A 91 7.52 8.55 8.33
C PHE A 91 6.97 9.97 8.35
N GLU A 92 6.37 10.38 7.23
CA GLU A 92 5.80 11.70 7.02
C GLU A 92 4.27 11.60 7.03
N PHE A 93 3.61 12.36 7.89
CA PHE A 93 2.16 12.50 7.84
C PHE A 93 1.79 13.48 6.73
N VAL A 94 0.95 13.03 5.79
CA VAL A 94 0.58 13.82 4.59
C VAL A 94 -0.92 14.08 4.48
N GLY A 95 -1.71 13.61 5.44
CA GLY A 95 -3.14 13.95 5.54
C GLY A 95 -3.37 15.30 6.23
N ASP A 96 -4.63 15.74 6.24
CA ASP A 96 -5.08 16.93 6.99
C ASP A 96 -5.37 16.62 8.47
N GLY A 97 -5.56 15.34 8.80
CA GLY A 97 -5.94 14.86 10.13
C GLY A 97 -7.43 14.97 10.43
N ASP A 98 -8.21 15.54 9.50
CA ASP A 98 -9.66 15.57 9.49
C ASP A 98 -10.19 14.55 8.48
N GLN A 99 -10.35 13.32 8.94
CA GLN A 99 -10.70 12.15 8.13
C GLN A 99 -9.60 11.65 7.20
N ASN A 100 -8.64 12.46 6.75
CA ASN A 100 -7.48 11.97 5.99
C ASN A 100 -6.30 11.63 6.94
N CYS A 101 -5.96 10.35 7.00
CA CYS A 101 -4.91 9.81 7.88
C CYS A 101 -3.67 9.34 7.10
N SER A 102 -3.51 9.76 5.84
CA SER A 102 -2.49 9.24 4.92
C SER A 102 -1.06 9.42 5.43
N LEU A 103 -0.23 8.41 5.19
CA LEU A 103 1.15 8.31 5.69
C LEU A 103 2.10 8.05 4.53
N LYS A 104 3.13 8.86 4.40
CA LYS A 104 4.21 8.67 3.44
C LYS A 104 5.44 8.09 4.13
N ILE A 105 6.06 7.10 3.49
CA ILE A 105 7.30 6.47 3.93
C ILE A 105 8.34 6.73 2.86
N GLN A 106 9.42 7.42 3.21
CA GLN A 106 10.52 7.72 2.29
C GLN A 106 11.65 6.72 2.47
N GLN A 107 12.40 6.47 1.38
CA GLN A 107 13.57 5.58 1.37
C GLN A 107 13.30 4.24 2.06
N VAL A 108 12.29 3.53 1.56
CA VAL A 108 11.77 2.33 2.20
C VAL A 108 12.87 1.27 2.38
N GLU A 109 13.00 0.73 3.60
CA GLU A 109 13.95 -0.33 3.93
C GLU A 109 13.24 -1.60 4.40
N PRO A 110 13.88 -2.78 4.33
CA PRO A 110 13.32 -4.03 4.82
C PRO A 110 12.79 -3.96 6.27
N LYS A 111 13.42 -3.13 7.12
CA LYS A 111 13.01 -2.93 8.52
C LYS A 111 11.63 -2.27 8.68
N TYR A 112 11.11 -1.63 7.63
CA TYR A 112 9.77 -1.02 7.60
C TYR A 112 8.70 -1.97 7.08
N ALA A 113 9.06 -3.17 6.59
CA ALA A 113 8.07 -4.18 6.24
C ALA A 113 7.23 -4.58 7.46
N GLY A 114 6.05 -5.15 7.20
CA GLY A 114 5.16 -5.67 8.21
C GLY A 114 3.79 -4.99 8.24
N LYS A 115 3.12 -5.10 9.38
CA LYS A 115 1.73 -4.72 9.55
C LYS A 115 1.60 -3.28 10.02
N TYR A 116 0.76 -2.51 9.36
CA TYR A 116 0.42 -1.14 9.74
C TYR A 116 -1.06 -1.04 10.10
N PHE A 117 -1.36 -0.22 11.10
CA PHE A 117 -2.73 0.04 11.53
C PHE A 117 -2.85 1.44 12.12
N LEU A 118 -4.08 1.94 12.15
CA LEU A 118 -4.40 3.21 12.79
C LEU A 118 -5.06 2.93 14.15
N ARG A 119 -4.60 3.61 15.19
CA ARG A 119 -5.26 3.67 16.49
C ARG A 119 -5.93 5.03 16.63
N VAL A 120 -7.26 5.06 16.61
CA VAL A 120 -8.04 6.27 16.91
C VAL A 120 -8.32 6.30 18.41
N ALA A 121 -7.95 7.38 19.08
CA ALA A 121 -8.14 7.54 20.52
C ALA A 121 -9.52 8.12 20.80
N ASN A 122 -10.49 7.26 21.12
CA ASN A 122 -11.78 7.64 21.70
C ASN A 122 -12.27 6.54 22.65
N SER A 123 -12.45 6.86 23.93
CA SER A 123 -12.85 5.89 24.97
C SER A 123 -14.33 5.46 24.90
N LYS A 124 -15.16 6.18 24.13
CA LYS A 124 -16.61 5.95 24.03
C LYS A 124 -17.06 5.36 22.69
N THR A 125 -16.16 5.19 21.72
CA THR A 125 -16.49 4.84 20.33
C THR A 125 -15.86 3.50 19.96
N ARG A 126 -16.67 2.55 19.47
CA ARG A 126 -16.15 1.27 18.97
C ARG A 126 -15.49 1.51 17.60
N CYS A 127 -14.17 1.42 17.54
CA CYS A 127 -13.41 1.60 16.31
C CYS A 127 -13.21 0.25 15.60
N ILE A 128 -13.71 0.13 14.37
CA ILE A 128 -13.36 -0.98 13.48
C ILE A 128 -12.03 -0.63 12.82
N ASN A 129 -10.94 -1.12 13.42
CA ASN A 129 -9.60 -0.93 12.90
C ASN A 129 -9.30 -2.00 11.86
N ARG A 130 -8.96 -1.55 10.65
CA ARG A 130 -8.32 -2.39 9.65
C ARG A 130 -6.81 -2.32 9.83
N SER A 131 -6.12 -3.23 9.16
CA SER A 131 -4.67 -3.22 9.04
C SER A 131 -4.30 -3.50 7.60
N LEU A 132 -3.12 -3.07 7.19
CA LEU A 132 -2.51 -3.42 5.92
C LEU A 132 -1.13 -4.05 6.16
N MET A 133 -0.62 -4.73 5.14
CA MET A 133 0.72 -5.28 5.09
C MET A 133 1.56 -4.52 4.07
N LEU A 134 2.72 -4.04 4.50
CA LEU A 134 3.76 -3.52 3.62
C LEU A 134 4.82 -4.58 3.40
N ILE A 135 5.08 -4.91 2.14
CA ILE A 135 6.17 -5.78 1.70
C ILE A 135 7.23 -4.91 1.05
N VAL A 136 8.48 -5.18 1.37
CA VAL A 136 9.64 -4.47 0.80
C VAL A 136 10.48 -5.47 0.02
N VAL A 137 10.80 -5.14 -1.22
CA VAL A 137 11.50 -6.02 -2.16
C VAL A 137 12.70 -5.29 -2.76
N ASP A 138 13.69 -6.03 -3.25
CA ASP A 138 14.84 -5.47 -3.96
C ASP A 138 14.66 -5.58 -5.49
N LEU A 139 15.34 -4.70 -6.23
CA LEU A 139 15.50 -4.86 -7.68
C LEU A 139 16.49 -6.00 -7.97
N LYS A 140 16.19 -6.77 -9.01
CA LYS A 140 17.01 -7.90 -9.46
C LYS A 140 17.34 -7.76 -10.94
N ILE A 141 18.61 -8.04 -11.28
CA ILE A 141 19.04 -8.17 -12.67
C ILE A 141 19.11 -9.65 -13.01
N LEU A 142 18.33 -10.04 -14.02
CA LEU A 142 18.42 -11.33 -14.67
C LEU A 142 19.37 -11.20 -15.87
N LEU A 143 20.21 -12.20 -16.09
CA LEU A 143 21.16 -12.25 -17.20
C LEU A 143 20.86 -13.48 -18.02
N PHE A 144 20.67 -13.28 -19.32
CA PHE A 144 20.48 -14.33 -20.32
C PHE A 144 21.62 -14.22 -21.33
N SER A 145 22.30 -15.32 -21.61
CA SER A 145 23.38 -15.42 -22.60
C SER A 145 23.00 -16.46 -23.64
N SER A 146 23.51 -16.33 -24.86
CA SER A 146 23.43 -17.38 -25.88
C SER A 146 24.21 -18.65 -25.49
N ASN A 147 25.13 -18.57 -24.53
CA ASN A 147 25.88 -19.72 -24.03
C ASN A 147 25.19 -20.40 -22.84
N GLU A 148 25.03 -21.72 -22.92
CA GLU A 148 24.33 -22.53 -21.91
C GLU A 148 25.08 -22.63 -20.57
N ASP A 149 26.40 -22.48 -20.58
CA ASP A 149 27.25 -22.50 -19.37
C ASP A 149 27.24 -21.17 -18.60
N GLY A 150 26.53 -20.16 -19.12
CA GLY A 150 26.46 -18.83 -18.53
C GLY A 150 27.75 -18.01 -18.66
N THR A 151 28.73 -18.51 -19.40
CA THR A 151 29.93 -17.73 -19.74
C THR A 151 29.61 -16.70 -20.81
N ILE A 152 30.28 -15.55 -20.72
CA ILE A 152 30.14 -14.46 -21.69
C ILE A 152 31.47 -14.36 -22.43
N LYS A 153 31.40 -14.50 -23.74
CA LYS A 153 32.53 -14.46 -24.67
C LYS A 153 32.26 -13.40 -25.73
N GLU A 154 33.32 -12.91 -26.34
CA GLU A 154 33.18 -12.00 -27.47
C GLU A 154 32.39 -12.66 -28.60
N GLY A 155 31.49 -11.92 -29.23
CA GLY A 155 30.56 -12.46 -30.21
C GLY A 155 29.19 -12.85 -29.65
N ASP A 156 29.07 -13.07 -28.34
CA ASP A 156 27.80 -13.50 -27.74
C ASP A 156 26.70 -12.45 -27.83
N SER A 157 25.46 -12.93 -27.73
CA SER A 157 24.31 -12.09 -27.45
C SER A 157 23.94 -12.21 -25.98
N VAL A 158 23.88 -11.07 -25.28
CA VAL A 158 23.59 -11.00 -23.84
C VAL A 158 22.42 -10.06 -23.61
N THR A 159 21.46 -10.52 -22.82
CA THR A 159 20.29 -9.75 -22.41
C THR A 159 20.30 -9.59 -20.89
N LEU A 160 20.28 -8.35 -20.41
CA LEU A 160 20.05 -8.03 -19.00
C LEU A 160 18.62 -7.53 -18.82
N SER A 161 17.90 -8.07 -17.84
CA SER A 161 16.53 -7.65 -17.52
C SER A 161 16.43 -7.20 -16.06
N CYS A 162 15.97 -5.98 -15.84
CA CYS A 162 15.74 -5.43 -14.51
C CYS A 162 14.31 -5.75 -14.08
N THR A 163 14.16 -6.37 -12.91
CA THR A 163 12.89 -6.90 -12.43
C THR A 163 12.68 -6.60 -10.95
N ASN A 164 11.42 -6.61 -10.52
CA ASN A 164 11.03 -6.62 -9.12
C ASN A 164 9.72 -7.39 -8.95
N SER A 165 9.45 -7.89 -7.76
CA SER A 165 8.26 -8.69 -7.51
C SER A 165 7.02 -7.87 -7.13
N CYS A 166 7.12 -6.54 -7.04
CA CYS A 166 5.95 -5.68 -6.80
C CYS A 166 5.12 -5.47 -8.05
N ASP A 167 5.79 -5.31 -9.20
CA ASP A 167 5.13 -5.02 -10.47
C ASP A 167 4.66 -6.28 -11.20
N GLY A 168 5.03 -7.48 -10.72
CA GLY A 168 4.82 -8.73 -11.43
C GLY A 168 5.37 -8.65 -12.85
N ASP A 169 4.55 -8.99 -13.85
CA ASP A 169 4.88 -8.88 -15.27
C ASP A 169 4.48 -7.54 -15.91
N ASN A 170 4.03 -6.57 -15.11
CA ASN A 170 3.51 -5.31 -15.62
C ASN A 170 4.61 -4.50 -16.36
N PRO A 171 4.42 -4.13 -17.64
CA PRO A 171 5.38 -3.36 -18.42
C PRO A 171 5.48 -1.89 -18.02
N SER A 172 4.65 -1.42 -17.07
CA SER A 172 4.55 0.00 -16.71
C SER A 172 5.80 0.55 -16.00
N SER A 173 6.65 -0.31 -15.45
CA SER A 173 7.84 0.13 -14.72
C SER A 173 9.01 0.39 -15.65
N VAL A 174 9.34 1.67 -15.79
CA VAL A 174 10.52 2.13 -16.53
C VAL A 174 11.72 2.19 -15.58
N PHE A 175 12.81 1.55 -15.97
CA PHE A 175 14.08 1.55 -15.24
C PHE A 175 15.12 2.42 -15.95
N THR A 176 16.09 2.90 -15.20
CA THR A 176 17.32 3.50 -15.72
C THR A 176 18.45 2.53 -15.46
N TRP A 177 19.23 2.23 -16.50
CA TRP A 177 20.41 1.38 -16.41
C TRP A 177 21.67 2.21 -16.26
N PHE A 178 22.61 1.68 -15.48
CA PHE A 178 23.90 2.27 -15.22
C PHE A 178 24.99 1.27 -15.55
N LYS A 179 26.06 1.75 -16.19
CA LYS A 179 27.31 1.02 -16.37
C LYS A 179 28.42 1.77 -15.67
N ASN A 180 29.09 1.11 -14.73
CA ASN A 180 30.15 1.70 -13.90
C ASN A 180 29.71 2.97 -13.16
N GLY A 181 28.42 3.05 -12.81
CA GLY A 181 27.82 4.20 -12.13
C GLY A 181 27.23 5.27 -13.05
N GLU A 182 27.52 5.23 -14.35
CA GLU A 182 27.03 6.20 -15.32
C GLU A 182 25.76 5.71 -16.03
N PRO A 183 24.73 6.56 -16.22
CA PRO A 183 23.49 6.17 -16.88
C PRO A 183 23.73 5.89 -18.38
N ILE A 184 23.19 4.79 -18.88
CA ILE A 184 23.40 4.35 -20.28
C ILE A 184 22.13 4.13 -21.08
N ASN A 185 21.01 3.75 -20.45
CA ASN A 185 19.77 3.48 -21.17
C ASN A 185 18.55 3.52 -20.22
N GLU A 186 17.37 3.63 -20.78
CA GLU A 186 16.10 3.47 -20.09
C GLU A 186 15.31 2.29 -20.66
N GLY A 187 14.62 1.56 -19.79
CA GLY A 187 13.80 0.41 -20.18
C GLY A 187 14.04 -0.80 -19.29
N LYS A 188 13.16 -1.79 -19.41
CA LYS A 188 13.24 -3.04 -18.63
C LYS A 188 14.44 -3.90 -19.03
N VAL A 189 14.89 -3.80 -20.27
CA VAL A 189 15.85 -4.72 -20.88
C VAL A 189 17.01 -3.94 -21.51
N LEU A 190 18.23 -4.45 -21.33
CA LEU A 190 19.40 -4.11 -22.12
C LEU A 190 19.79 -5.32 -22.97
N ASP A 191 19.79 -5.15 -24.28
CA ASP A 191 20.19 -6.17 -25.23
C ASP A 191 21.52 -5.80 -25.90
N PHE A 192 22.49 -6.69 -25.79
CA PHE A 192 23.77 -6.62 -26.47
C PHE A 192 23.84 -7.72 -27.51
N ARG A 193 24.21 -7.36 -28.74
CA ARG A 193 24.50 -8.31 -29.82
C ARG A 193 25.97 -8.20 -30.17
N ASN A 194 26.63 -9.32 -30.40
CA ASN A 194 28.05 -9.36 -30.75
C ASN A 194 28.91 -8.58 -29.73
N ILE A 195 28.83 -9.00 -28.47
CA ILE A 195 29.48 -8.31 -27.35
C ILE A 195 31.02 -8.31 -27.53
N SER A 196 31.67 -7.27 -27.03
CA SER A 196 33.13 -7.10 -27.05
C SER A 196 33.66 -6.64 -25.70
N PHE A 197 34.98 -6.56 -25.53
CA PHE A 197 35.61 -5.97 -24.34
C PHE A 197 35.04 -4.58 -23.96
N ALA A 198 34.63 -3.77 -24.94
CA ALA A 198 34.05 -2.45 -24.69
C ALA A 198 32.74 -2.52 -23.88
N ASN A 199 32.03 -3.65 -23.89
CA ASN A 199 30.81 -3.86 -23.11
C ASN A 199 31.09 -4.32 -21.68
N SER A 200 32.32 -4.68 -21.32
CA SER A 200 32.61 -5.13 -19.96
C SER A 200 32.35 -4.01 -18.94
N GLY A 201 31.83 -4.40 -17.78
CA GLY A 201 31.62 -3.48 -16.67
C GLY A 201 30.64 -3.96 -15.62
N ASN A 202 30.40 -3.07 -14.67
CA ASN A 202 29.45 -3.25 -13.58
C ASN A 202 28.12 -2.61 -13.96
N TYR A 203 27.10 -3.43 -14.18
CA TYR A 203 25.76 -3.00 -14.53
C TYR A 203 24.86 -2.96 -13.30
N SER A 204 24.05 -1.91 -13.17
CA SER A 204 23.00 -1.80 -12.16
C SER A 204 21.78 -1.10 -12.76
N CYS A 205 20.62 -1.22 -12.12
CA CYS A 205 19.40 -0.52 -12.52
C CYS A 205 18.70 0.13 -11.34
N SER A 206 17.96 1.22 -11.62
CA SER A 206 17.05 1.89 -10.69
C SER A 206 15.68 2.07 -11.32
N LEU A 207 14.64 2.26 -10.52
CA LEU A 207 13.37 2.79 -11.02
C LEU A 207 13.57 4.24 -11.48
N LYS A 208 13.08 4.59 -12.68
CA LYS A 208 13.25 5.92 -13.28
C LYS A 208 12.70 7.05 -12.41
N THR A 209 11.54 6.82 -11.77
CA THR A 209 10.85 7.81 -10.94
C THR A 209 11.34 7.82 -9.49
N GLN A 210 12.17 6.87 -9.08
CA GLN A 210 12.56 6.65 -7.67
C GLN A 210 14.08 6.50 -7.55
N ARG A 211 14.80 7.62 -7.53
CA ARG A 211 16.27 7.67 -7.53
C ARG A 211 16.95 6.94 -6.36
N GLY A 212 16.25 6.76 -5.23
CA GLY A 212 16.79 6.03 -4.09
C GLY A 212 16.85 4.50 -4.27
N THR A 213 16.29 3.99 -5.38
CA THR A 213 16.26 2.56 -5.68
C THR A 213 17.50 2.16 -6.47
N THR A 214 18.12 1.04 -6.14
CA THR A 214 19.26 0.52 -6.91
C THR A 214 19.30 -0.99 -6.74
N SER A 215 19.52 -1.71 -7.84
CA SER A 215 19.72 -3.16 -7.81
C SER A 215 21.09 -3.53 -7.25
N GLY A 216 21.30 -4.83 -7.02
CA GLY A 216 22.67 -5.36 -6.95
C GLY A 216 23.43 -5.13 -8.26
N ILE A 217 24.77 -5.16 -8.18
CA ILE A 217 25.65 -5.04 -9.34
C ILE A 217 25.72 -6.39 -10.07
N ARG A 218 25.52 -6.37 -11.39
CA ARG A 218 25.79 -7.50 -12.29
C ARG A 218 27.03 -7.21 -13.11
N ARG A 219 28.01 -8.11 -13.09
CA ARG A 219 29.21 -8.01 -13.92
C ARG A 219 28.96 -8.67 -15.27
N VAL A 220 29.38 -8.00 -16.32
CA VAL A 220 29.41 -8.49 -17.71
C VAL A 220 30.83 -8.29 -18.22
#